data_AF-A0A9D8RLI9-F1
#
_entry.id   AF-A0A9D8RLI9-F1
#
_cell.length_a   1.000
_cell.length_b   1.000
_cell.length_c   1.000
_cell.angle_alpha   90.00
_cell.angle_beta   90.00
_cell.angle_gamma   90.00
#
_symmetry.space_group_name_H-M   'P 1'
#
loop_
_entity.id
_entity.type
_entity.pdbx_description
1 polymer ?
#
loop_
_entity_poly.entity_id
_entity_poly.type
_entity_poly.pdbx_seq_one_letter_code
_entity_poly.pdbx_strand_id
1 'polypeptide(L)'
;MKIALKNFITTLKRYRTASALNIVGLTLAFMAFYIIMAQVVYNVSYNRSIEDSERIYLITTQWSGDEWSSYSPRYTTEQAFKLCPDVEYGGSWRPEQAKRVYKRYNSYHFEPFDGGCCVISPSMFDVLSFKSVEGNLHDI
;
A
#
# COMPACT_ATOMS: atom_id res chain seq x y z
N MET A 1 8.93 -38.66 26.48
CA MET A 1 9.55 -37.58 25.66
C MET A 1 10.97 -37.20 26.08
N LYS A 2 11.31 -37.13 27.37
CA LYS A 2 12.68 -36.76 27.84
C LYS A 2 13.81 -37.63 27.27
N ILE A 3 13.58 -38.93 27.08
CA ILE A 3 14.59 -39.87 26.55
C ILE A 3 14.90 -39.61 25.07
N ALA A 4 13.89 -39.32 24.26
CA ALA A 4 14.06 -39.00 22.84
C ALA A 4 14.85 -37.69 22.65
N LEU A 5 14.53 -36.64 23.43
CA LEU A 5 15.26 -35.37 23.40
C LEU A 5 16.73 -35.56 23.83
N LYS A 6 16.98 -36.37 24.87
CA LYS A 6 18.34 -36.63 25.36
C LYS A 6 19.18 -37.37 24.31
N ASN A 7 18.59 -38.34 23.61
CA ASN A 7 19.23 -39.08 22.51
C ASN A 7 19.47 -38.20 21.26
N PHE A 8 18.58 -37.25 21.00
CA PHE A 8 18.74 -36.28 19.94
C PHE A 8 19.91 -35.33 20.23
N ILE A 9 19.98 -34.78 21.45
CA ILE A 9 21.05 -33.89 21.88
C ILE A 9 22.42 -34.60 21.89
N THR A 10 22.50 -35.86 22.31
CA THR A 10 23.76 -36.62 22.24
C THR A 10 24.20 -36.87 20.80
N THR A 11 23.26 -37.12 19.89
CA THR A 11 23.53 -37.24 18.45
C THR A 11 24.06 -35.93 17.86
N LEU A 12 23.43 -34.79 18.19
CA LEU A 12 23.89 -33.46 17.78
C LEU A 12 25.31 -33.14 18.27
N LYS A 13 25.63 -33.50 19.52
CA LYS A 13 26.97 -33.30 20.10
C LYS A 13 28.03 -34.20 19.49
N ARG A 14 27.65 -35.39 19.01
CA ARG A 14 28.56 -36.38 18.38
C ARG A 14 28.89 -36.00 16.93
N TYR A 15 27.92 -35.49 16.17
CA TYR A 15 28.08 -35.11 14.77
C TYR A 15 28.02 -33.58 14.57
N ARG A 16 28.94 -32.84 15.20
CA ARG A 16 28.84 -31.36 15.31
C ARG A 16 28.73 -30.63 13.97
N THR A 17 29.58 -30.97 13.00
CA THR A 17 29.60 -30.30 11.68
C THR A 17 28.36 -30.63 10.85
N ALA A 18 28.01 -31.91 10.72
CA ALA A 18 26.81 -32.32 9.99
C ALA A 18 25.52 -31.78 10.64
N SER A 19 25.47 -31.76 11.98
CA SER A 19 24.35 -31.20 12.73
C SER A 19 24.25 -29.68 12.59
N ALA A 20 25.38 -28.97 12.62
CA ALA A 20 25.42 -27.53 12.39
C ALA A 20 24.94 -27.20 10.96
N LEU A 21 25.40 -27.93 9.95
CA LEU A 21 24.96 -27.75 8.57
C LEU A 21 23.46 -28.01 8.41
N ASN A 22 22.92 -29.04 9.07
CA ASN A 22 21.50 -29.36 9.04
C ASN A 22 20.65 -28.28 9.71
N ILE A 23 21.09 -27.77 10.87
CA ILE A 23 20.42 -26.65 11.55
C ILE A 23 20.47 -25.39 10.68
N VAL A 24 21.63 -25.04 10.11
CA VAL A 24 21.77 -23.88 9.22
C VAL A 24 20.86 -24.01 8.00
N GLY A 25 20.88 -25.15 7.32
CA GLY A 25 20.02 -25.40 6.16
C GLY A 25 18.54 -25.29 6.50
N LEU A 26 18.11 -25.87 7.63
CA LEU A 26 16.74 -25.77 8.10
C LEU A 26 16.35 -24.33 8.45
N THR A 27 17.20 -23.59 9.16
CA THR A 27 16.95 -22.18 9.49
C THR A 27 16.87 -21.30 8.25
N LEU A 28 17.74 -21.51 7.26
CA LEU A 28 17.74 -20.76 6.02
C LEU A 28 16.48 -21.05 5.19
N ALA A 29 16.05 -22.32 5.15
CA ALA A 29 14.78 -22.70 4.50
C ALA A 29 13.57 -22.04 5.17
N PHE A 30 13.50 -22.05 6.51
CA PHE A 30 12.43 -21.35 7.23
C PHE A 30 12.47 -19.84 7.04
N MET A 31 13.67 -19.23 7.00
CA MET A 31 13.82 -17.79 6.77
C MET A 31 13.35 -17.41 5.37
N ALA A 32 13.78 -18.14 4.34
CA ALA A 32 13.34 -17.92 2.97
C ALA A 32 11.82 -18.09 2.84
N PHE A 33 11.27 -19.17 3.42
CA PHE A 33 9.82 -19.40 3.44
C PHE A 33 9.07 -18.26 4.13
N TYR A 34 9.55 -17.80 5.29
CA TYR A 34 8.94 -16.69 6.02
C TYR A 34 8.96 -15.39 5.21
N ILE A 35 10.09 -15.05 4.60
CA ILE A 35 10.21 -13.84 3.76
C ILE A 35 9.24 -13.91 2.59
N ILE A 36 9.19 -15.04 1.88
CA ILE A 36 8.27 -15.23 0.75
C ILE A 36 6.82 -15.12 1.24
N MET A 37 6.46 -15.78 2.34
CA MET A 37 5.10 -15.73 2.89
C MET A 37 4.72 -14.31 3.33
N ALA A 38 5.63 -13.58 3.97
CA ALA A 38 5.41 -12.20 4.35
C ALA A 38 5.15 -11.31 3.13
N GLN A 39 5.92 -11.51 2.05
CA GLN A 39 5.71 -10.79 0.78
C GLN A 39 4.38 -11.18 0.11
N VAL A 40 4.03 -12.46 0.07
CA VAL A 40 2.76 -12.92 -0.51
C VAL A 40 1.58 -12.35 0.26
N VAL A 41 1.60 -12.44 1.59
CA VAL A 41 0.56 -11.88 2.46
C VAL A 41 0.45 -10.38 2.22
N TYR A 42 1.57 -9.65 2.26
CA TYR A 42 1.58 -8.21 2.00
C TYR A 42 0.93 -7.87 0.66
N ASN A 43 1.37 -8.47 -0.44
CA ASN A 43 0.85 -8.16 -1.77
C ASN A 43 -0.64 -8.51 -1.94
N VAL A 44 -1.09 -9.64 -1.38
CA VAL A 44 -2.49 -10.08 -1.47
C VAL A 44 -3.41 -9.29 -0.54
N SER A 45 -2.91 -8.79 0.60
CA SER A 45 -3.70 -8.05 1.57
C SER A 45 -3.61 -6.53 1.42
N TYR A 46 -2.65 -6.01 0.66
CA TYR A 46 -2.30 -4.59 0.66
C TYR A 46 -3.50 -3.66 0.45
N ASN A 47 -4.29 -3.92 -0.58
CA ASN A 47 -5.46 -3.10 -0.92
C ASN A 47 -6.78 -3.64 -0.36
N ARG A 48 -6.79 -4.76 0.39
CA ARG A 48 -8.03 -5.40 0.85
C ARG A 48 -8.87 -4.57 1.82
N SER A 49 -8.31 -3.52 2.41
CA SER A 49 -9.06 -2.58 3.24
C SER A 49 -9.93 -1.62 2.43
N ILE A 50 -9.68 -1.48 1.13
CA ILE A 50 -10.47 -0.66 0.22
C ILE A 50 -11.59 -1.55 -0.35
N GLU A 51 -12.83 -1.07 -0.25
CA GLU A 51 -13.99 -1.78 -0.80
C GLU A 51 -13.81 -1.94 -2.31
N ASP A 52 -14.16 -3.12 -2.84
CA ASP A 52 -14.04 -3.40 -4.27
C ASP A 52 -12.65 -3.14 -4.88
N SER A 53 -11.59 -3.27 -4.09
CA SER A 53 -10.20 -3.04 -4.52
C SER A 53 -9.76 -3.80 -5.78
N GLU A 54 -10.39 -4.93 -6.10
CA GLU A 54 -10.13 -5.71 -7.32
C GLU A 54 -10.65 -5.02 -8.60
N ARG A 55 -11.52 -4.03 -8.46
CA ARG A 55 -12.19 -3.27 -9.53
C ARG A 55 -11.65 -1.84 -9.65
N ILE A 56 -10.58 -1.50 -8.92
CA ILE A 56 -9.93 -0.19 -8.96
C ILE A 56 -8.70 -0.26 -9.86
N TYR A 57 -8.64 0.63 -10.85
CA TYR A 57 -7.56 0.65 -11.84
C TYR A 57 -6.91 2.03 -11.95
N LEU A 58 -5.60 2.03 -12.20
CA LEU A 58 -4.84 3.24 -12.51
C LEU A 58 -4.83 3.45 -14.03
N ILE A 59 -5.25 4.63 -14.49
CA ILE A 59 -5.09 5.01 -15.89
C ILE A 59 -3.64 5.44 -16.12
N THR A 60 -2.97 4.74 -17.02
CA THR A 60 -1.62 5.08 -17.46
C THR A 60 -1.65 5.66 -18.87
N THR A 61 -0.92 6.75 -19.08
CA THR A 61 -0.80 7.38 -20.40
C THR A 61 0.59 7.17 -20.97
N GLN A 62 0.65 6.82 -22.25
CA GLN A 62 1.88 6.76 -23.02
C GLN A 62 2.11 8.13 -23.67
N TRP A 63 3.12 8.86 -23.19
CA TRP A 63 3.38 10.23 -23.67
C TRP A 63 4.27 10.26 -24.92
N SER A 64 5.28 9.40 -24.98
CA SER A 64 6.20 9.27 -26.11
C SER A 64 7.05 8.01 -25.97
N GLY A 65 7.22 7.23 -27.04
CA GLY A 65 7.96 5.96 -27.00
C GLY A 65 7.20 4.86 -26.26
N ASP A 66 7.91 3.82 -25.80
CA ASP A 66 7.32 2.63 -25.15
C ASP A 66 7.11 2.76 -23.64
N GLU A 67 7.29 3.96 -23.08
CA GLU A 67 7.18 4.19 -21.63
C GLU A 67 5.76 4.61 -21.22
N TRP A 68 5.21 3.88 -20.26
CA TRP A 68 3.92 4.18 -19.63
C TRP A 68 4.13 5.07 -18.40
N SER A 69 3.33 6.14 -18.30
CA SER A 69 3.34 7.04 -17.15
C SER A 69 2.09 6.89 -16.31
N SER A 70 2.25 6.89 -14.99
CA SER A 70 1.14 7.03 -14.03
C SER A 70 0.59 8.46 -13.95
N TYR A 71 1.27 9.43 -14.56
CA TYR A 71 0.81 10.81 -14.67
C TYR A 71 0.03 10.98 -15.97
N SER A 72 -1.28 11.25 -15.83
CA SER A 72 -2.17 11.59 -16.96
C SER A 72 -2.69 13.02 -16.80
N PRO A 73 -2.89 13.78 -17.89
CA PRO A 73 -3.63 15.05 -17.80
C PRO A 73 -5.04 14.80 -17.26
N ARG A 74 -5.46 15.61 -16.29
CA ARG A 74 -6.80 15.51 -15.70
C ARG A 74 -7.91 15.56 -16.76
N TYR A 75 -7.79 16.45 -17.73
CA TYR A 75 -8.78 16.64 -18.79
C TYR A 75 -9.02 15.36 -19.62
N THR A 76 -7.94 14.70 -20.06
CA THR A 76 -8.05 13.47 -20.86
C THR A 76 -8.62 12.32 -20.04
N THR A 77 -8.23 12.21 -18.76
CA THR A 77 -8.80 11.21 -17.85
C THR A 77 -10.30 11.43 -17.63
N GLU A 78 -10.74 12.67 -17.38
CA GLU A 78 -12.16 13.00 -17.19
C GLU A 78 -13.00 12.77 -18.46
N GLN A 79 -12.42 12.99 -19.65
CA GLN A 79 -13.08 12.63 -20.91
C GLN A 79 -13.22 11.12 -21.10
N ALA A 80 -12.17 10.35 -20.76
CA ALA A 80 -12.20 8.90 -20.86
C ALA A 80 -13.33 8.31 -20.00
N PHE A 81 -13.54 8.81 -18.78
CA PHE A 81 -14.65 8.37 -17.93
C PHE A 81 -16.02 8.61 -18.56
N LYS A 82 -16.22 9.74 -19.26
CA LYS A 82 -17.50 10.04 -19.94
C LYS A 82 -17.77 9.09 -21.12
N LEU A 83 -16.73 8.54 -21.73
CA LEU A 83 -16.83 7.64 -22.88
C LEU A 83 -16.99 6.17 -22.45
N CYS A 84 -16.66 5.83 -21.21
CA CYS A 84 -16.70 4.48 -20.68
C CYS A 84 -17.90 4.31 -19.74
N PRO A 85 -19.06 3.82 -20.21
CA PRO A 85 -20.27 3.71 -19.39
C PRO A 85 -20.15 2.73 -18.21
N ASP A 86 -19.19 1.81 -18.26
CA ASP A 86 -18.95 0.82 -17.21
C ASP A 86 -18.13 1.36 -16.03
N VAL A 87 -17.60 2.59 -16.13
CA VAL A 87 -16.86 3.22 -15.03
C VAL A 87 -17.84 3.81 -14.02
N GLU A 88 -17.90 3.22 -12.83
CA GLU A 88 -18.78 3.69 -11.74
C GLU A 88 -18.32 5.05 -11.19
N TYR A 89 -17.03 5.16 -10.85
CA TYR A 89 -16.41 6.37 -10.32
C TYR A 89 -14.99 6.51 -10.87
N GLY A 90 -14.52 7.74 -11.00
CA GLY A 90 -13.18 8.02 -11.49
C GLY A 90 -12.73 9.43 -11.15
N GLY A 91 -11.42 9.63 -11.07
CA GLY A 91 -10.88 10.94 -10.74
C GLY A 91 -9.37 10.99 -10.88
N SER A 92 -8.80 12.09 -10.41
CA SER A 92 -7.36 12.34 -10.45
C SER A 92 -6.86 12.72 -9.06
N TRP A 93 -5.61 12.35 -8.78
CA TRP A 93 -4.89 12.74 -7.58
C TRP A 93 -3.58 13.40 -8.01
N ARG A 94 -3.27 14.54 -7.40
CA ARG A 94 -2.02 15.27 -7.63
C ARG A 94 -1.42 15.64 -6.27
N PRO A 95 -0.16 15.26 -5.99
CA PRO A 95 0.55 15.79 -4.84
C PRO A 95 0.74 17.30 -5.01
N GLU A 96 0.34 18.08 -4.01
CA GLU A 96 0.53 19.54 -4.02
C GLU A 96 1.87 19.82 -3.33
N GLN A 97 2.88 20.25 -4.10
CA GLN A 97 4.16 20.65 -3.53
C GLN A 97 4.01 22.02 -2.86
N ALA A 98 4.21 22.05 -1.54
CA ALA A 98 4.46 23.24 -0.72
C ALA A 98 3.27 24.18 -0.42
N LYS A 99 2.26 23.68 0.32
CA LYS A 99 1.47 24.56 1.19
C LYS A 99 1.79 24.24 2.65
N ARG A 100 2.33 25.23 3.38
CA ARG A 100 2.36 25.18 4.84
C ARG A 100 0.93 25.34 5.32
N VAL A 101 0.36 24.27 5.86
CA VAL A 101 -0.93 24.33 6.53
C VAL A 101 -0.69 24.94 7.90
N TYR A 102 -1.62 25.77 8.37
CA TYR A 102 -1.55 26.35 9.71
C TYR A 102 -2.83 26.04 10.47
N LYS A 103 -2.70 25.57 11.71
CA LYS A 103 -3.83 25.45 12.63
C LYS A 103 -4.11 26.81 13.23
N ARG A 104 -5.33 27.30 13.05
CA ARG A 104 -5.78 28.55 13.65
C ARG A 104 -6.44 28.27 14.99
N TYR A 105 -5.95 28.88 16.07
CA TYR A 105 -6.59 28.80 17.39
C TYR A 105 -7.40 30.05 17.71
N ASN A 106 -6.95 31.22 17.24
CA ASN A 106 -7.66 32.48 17.35
C ASN A 106 -7.26 33.42 16.18
N SER A 107 -7.60 34.71 16.24
CA SER A 107 -7.29 35.66 15.16
C SER A 107 -5.81 35.97 14.97
N TYR A 108 -4.96 35.71 15.97
CA TYR A 108 -3.55 36.10 15.96
C TYR A 108 -2.59 34.92 16.17
N HIS A 109 -3.07 33.77 16.64
CA HIS A 109 -2.28 32.58 16.90
C HIS A 109 -2.54 31.50 15.85
N PHE A 110 -1.48 31.21 15.10
CA PHE A 110 -1.43 30.18 14.07
C PHE A 110 -0.18 29.32 14.31
N GLU A 111 -0.35 28.00 14.34
CA GLU A 111 0.76 27.07 14.45
C GLU A 111 0.96 26.32 13.14
N PRO A 112 2.20 26.14 12.66
CA PRO A 112 2.45 25.35 11.47
C PRO A 112 2.03 23.90 11.72
N PHE A 113 1.33 23.34 10.74
CA PHE A 113 1.00 21.93 10.67
C PHE A 113 1.82 21.30 9.55
N ASP A 114 2.72 20.40 9.94
CA ASP A 114 3.51 19.62 9.01
C ASP A 114 2.63 18.49 8.45
N GLY A 115 1.92 18.79 7.38
CA GLY A 115 1.03 17.87 6.69
C GLY A 115 1.17 18.04 5.18
N GLY A 116 1.33 16.92 4.48
CA GLY A 116 1.26 16.90 3.03
C GLY A 116 -0.13 17.30 2.55
N CYS A 117 -0.20 18.15 1.54
CA CYS A 117 -1.45 18.44 0.85
C CYS A 117 -1.47 17.73 -0.50
N CYS A 118 -2.66 17.32 -0.93
CA CYS A 118 -2.89 16.88 -2.29
C CYS A 118 -4.20 17.45 -2.79
N VAL A 119 -4.28 17.62 -4.10
CA VAL A 119 -5.53 17.93 -4.79
C VAL A 119 -6.09 16.62 -5.31
N ILE A 120 -7.34 16.35 -4.98
CA ILE A 120 -8.02 15.12 -5.37
C ILE A 120 -9.39 15.47 -5.97
N SER A 121 -9.82 14.73 -6.98
CA SER A 121 -11.20 14.84 -7.47
C SER A 121 -12.17 14.35 -6.40
N PRO A 122 -13.33 15.01 -6.16
CA PRO A 122 -14.27 14.61 -5.10
C PRO A 122 -14.76 13.16 -5.20
N SER A 123 -15.00 12.68 -6.42
CA SER A 123 -15.37 11.28 -6.72
C SER A 123 -14.34 10.24 -6.26
N MET A 124 -13.12 10.65 -5.92
CA MET A 124 -12.13 9.71 -5.39
C MET A 124 -12.41 9.26 -3.96
N PHE A 125 -13.20 10.01 -3.21
CA PHE A 125 -13.68 9.54 -1.91
C PHE A 125 -14.56 8.30 -2.08
N ASP A 126 -15.35 8.23 -3.14
CA ASP A 126 -16.17 7.06 -3.49
C ASP A 126 -15.30 5.88 -3.94
N VAL A 127 -14.34 6.13 -4.84
CA VAL A 127 -13.42 5.08 -5.34
C VAL A 127 -12.62 4.43 -4.19
N LEU A 128 -12.18 5.22 -3.20
CA LEU A 128 -11.38 4.73 -2.07
C LEU A 128 -12.25 4.33 -0.86
N SER A 129 -13.57 4.39 -1.00
CA SER A 129 -14.54 4.06 0.06
C SER A 129 -14.30 4.84 1.35
N PHE A 130 -13.87 6.09 1.21
CA PHE A 130 -13.44 6.93 2.31
C PHE A 130 -14.66 7.37 3.15
N LYS A 131 -14.56 7.24 4.47
CA LYS A 131 -15.61 7.63 5.42
C LYS A 131 -15.12 8.80 6.26
N SER A 132 -15.80 9.94 6.18
CA SER A 132 -15.51 11.07 7.05
C SER A 132 -15.91 10.76 8.49
N VAL A 133 -15.08 11.20 9.44
CA VAL A 133 -15.41 11.18 10.87
C VAL A 133 -16.35 12.34 11.21
N GLU A 134 -16.16 13.48 10.54
CA GLU A 134 -16.96 14.69 10.70
C GLU A 134 -17.09 15.40 9.34
N GLY A 135 -18.23 16.07 9.13
CA GLY A 135 -18.55 16.75 7.87
C GLY A 135 -18.93 15.78 6.75
N ASN A 136 -19.48 16.35 5.67
CA ASN A 136 -19.82 15.61 4.46
C ASN A 136 -18.83 15.99 3.35
N LEU A 137 -18.21 14.99 2.74
CA LEU A 137 -17.16 15.17 1.72
C LEU A 137 -17.72 15.56 0.35
N HIS A 138 -19.03 15.48 0.16
CA HIS A 138 -19.69 15.93 -1.07
C HIS A 138 -20.25 17.35 -0.97
N ASP A 139 -20.11 17.99 0.20
CA ASP A 139 -20.57 19.37 0.44
C ASP A 139 -19.44 20.40 0.26
N ILE A 140 -18.32 20.01 -0.37
CA ILE A 140 -17.10 20.83 -0.58
C ILE A 140 -17.22 21.71 -1.83
#